data_AF-F2B1H9-F1
#
_entry.id   AF-F2B1H9-F1
#
_cell.length_a   1.000
_cell.length_b   1.000
_cell.length_c   1.000
_cell.angle_alpha   90.00
_cell.angle_beta   90.00
_cell.angle_gamma   90.00
#
_symmetry.space_group_name_H-M   'P 1'
#
loop_
_entity.id
_entity.type
_entity.pdbx_description
1 polymer ?
#
loop_
_entity_poly.entity_id
_entity_poly.type
_entity_poly.pdbx_seq_one_letter_code
_entity_poly.pdbx_strand_id
1 'polypeptide(L)'
;MLLALRNQLKRPLTLVFVSLVVLITGVVAADYFTGLPKTAVATYVGRDACVECHQTESLAFKGSHHDLAMDVATDESVIGNFNDVVFEHDGLQNRLFRDGDRFMVHTEGPDGEMQDFEVKYVFGVDPLQQYMVEFDRDPEASEDEIGRLQVLRISWDTQRKEWFYLRPPDVPEKLEPDDPLHWTGVAQRWQTMCADCHSTNLKTNHDVETLTYHTTFSEIDVSCEACHGPASLHIEMARGNSLFWDRHHGYGLAQLKGKDATGQLEACAPCHSRRSVMDADYQAGDPFCSHFNLELLRGDTYHDDGQIKDEVYVYGSFVQSKMFHKGIRCTDCHDPHSLELKHPGNETCTSCHQHAAGKYDVPSHHHHAVGSEGAKCVNCHMPHTTYMEVDPRRDHSLRVPRPDLSVSIGTPNACSSCHVKDQLENISADKRESLGLYQDWLLAASEGDEEVADAISKTDQWCDEACEKWYGHNRQTPAHYGEILAGLRTGDSAIVSKALRYVTEPPEIAPVLARATTLDELLQSGRGREAISAAKTVLKDSNEHPILRATAARVIGASSPSDAVKILT
;
A
#
# COMPACT_ATOMS: atom_id res chain seq x y z
N MET A 1 62.91 -55.51 -5.96
CA MET A 1 62.03 -55.43 -7.16
C MET A 1 60.71 -54.68 -6.88
N LEU A 2 60.01 -54.94 -5.77
CA LEU A 2 58.73 -54.27 -5.41
C LEU A 2 58.81 -52.74 -5.18
N LEU A 3 59.93 -52.19 -4.67
CA LEU A 3 60.09 -50.74 -4.46
C LEU A 3 60.33 -49.95 -5.77
N ALA A 4 60.94 -50.57 -6.78
CA ALA A 4 61.22 -49.92 -8.06
C ALA A 4 59.95 -49.81 -8.93
N LEU A 5 59.09 -50.84 -8.94
CA LEU A 5 57.77 -50.76 -9.57
C LEU A 5 56.88 -49.68 -8.89
N ARG A 6 56.95 -49.55 -7.57
CA ARG A 6 56.18 -48.54 -6.81
C ARG A 6 56.56 -47.10 -7.16
N ASN A 7 57.81 -46.83 -7.55
CA ASN A 7 58.25 -45.50 -7.99
C ASN A 7 58.01 -45.25 -9.49
N GLN A 8 58.00 -46.30 -10.34
CA GLN A 8 57.66 -46.15 -11.75
C GLN A 8 56.17 -45.92 -12.01
N LEU A 9 55.28 -46.40 -11.15
CA LEU A 9 53.84 -46.08 -11.20
C LEU A 9 53.49 -44.69 -10.63
N LYS A 10 54.32 -44.13 -9.73
CA LYS A 10 54.06 -42.83 -9.09
C LYS A 10 54.24 -41.63 -10.03
N ARG A 11 55.28 -41.62 -10.87
CA ARG A 11 55.55 -40.53 -11.82
C ARG A 11 54.42 -40.29 -12.84
N PRO A 12 53.89 -41.30 -13.55
CA PRO A 12 52.76 -41.10 -14.46
C PRO A 12 51.50 -40.70 -13.70
N LEU A 13 51.25 -41.24 -12.49
CA LEU A 13 50.13 -40.77 -11.66
C LEU A 13 50.28 -39.30 -11.25
N THR A 14 51.48 -38.84 -10.89
CA THR A 14 51.73 -37.44 -10.52
C THR A 14 51.54 -36.51 -11.72
N LEU A 15 52.00 -36.89 -12.92
CA LEU A 15 51.79 -36.09 -14.13
C LEU A 15 50.31 -36.01 -14.50
N VAL A 16 49.58 -37.13 -14.47
CA VAL A 16 48.13 -37.15 -14.70
C VAL A 16 47.41 -36.28 -13.68
N PHE A 17 47.78 -36.37 -12.40
CA PHE A 17 47.20 -35.54 -11.34
C PHE A 17 47.44 -34.05 -11.57
N VAL A 18 48.67 -33.65 -11.90
CA VAL A 18 49.00 -32.23 -12.18
C VAL A 18 48.26 -31.74 -13.42
N SER A 19 48.20 -32.53 -14.50
CA SER A 19 47.43 -32.17 -15.70
C SER A 19 45.94 -32.02 -15.40
N LEU A 20 45.37 -32.89 -14.56
CA LEU A 20 43.99 -32.80 -14.14
C LEU A 20 43.73 -31.54 -13.31
N VAL A 21 44.62 -31.19 -12.38
CA VAL A 21 44.53 -29.94 -11.60
C VAL A 21 44.59 -28.73 -12.51
N VAL A 22 45.55 -28.66 -13.44
CA VAL A 22 45.66 -27.52 -14.36
C VAL A 22 44.42 -27.40 -15.26
N LEU A 23 43.89 -28.51 -15.76
CA LEU A 23 42.66 -28.52 -16.54
C LEU A 23 41.47 -28.01 -15.72
N ILE A 24 41.29 -28.52 -14.50
CA ILE A 24 40.23 -28.07 -13.60
C ILE A 24 40.38 -26.58 -13.28
N THR A 25 41.57 -26.13 -12.92
CA THR A 25 41.83 -24.70 -12.65
C THR A 25 41.58 -23.85 -13.89
N GLY A 26 41.95 -24.33 -15.09
CA GLY A 26 41.67 -23.65 -16.36
C GLY A 26 40.18 -23.54 -16.65
N VAL A 27 39.40 -24.61 -16.43
CA VAL A 27 37.94 -24.60 -16.59
C VAL A 27 37.28 -23.65 -15.58
N VAL A 28 37.67 -23.71 -14.31
CA VAL A 28 37.16 -22.81 -13.26
C VAL A 28 37.52 -21.35 -13.56
N ALA A 29 38.74 -21.09 -14.03
CA ALA A 29 39.14 -19.74 -14.43
C ALA A 29 38.36 -19.26 -15.66
N ALA A 30 38.20 -20.11 -16.67
CA ALA A 30 37.40 -19.78 -17.85
C ALA A 30 35.97 -19.41 -17.45
N ASP A 31 35.30 -20.26 -16.66
CA ASP A 31 33.96 -20.01 -16.14
C ASP A 31 33.87 -18.69 -15.35
N TYR A 32 34.84 -18.42 -14.49
CA TYR A 32 34.93 -17.16 -13.74
C TYR A 32 35.00 -15.92 -14.65
N PHE A 33 35.67 -16.02 -15.81
CA PHE A 33 35.86 -14.90 -16.73
C PHE A 33 34.84 -14.82 -17.88
N THR A 34 34.04 -15.87 -18.12
CA THR A 34 33.05 -15.94 -19.22
C THR A 34 31.60 -15.76 -18.78
N GLY A 35 31.33 -15.45 -17.51
CA GLY A 35 29.98 -15.16 -17.01
C GLY A 35 29.28 -14.01 -17.75
N LEU A 36 27.96 -13.89 -17.56
CA LEU A 36 27.14 -12.88 -18.23
C LEU A 36 27.74 -11.46 -18.11
N PRO A 37 27.74 -10.66 -19.19
CA PRO A 37 28.23 -9.29 -19.14
C PRO A 37 27.47 -8.47 -18.11
N LYS A 38 28.16 -7.58 -17.38
CA LYS A 38 27.53 -6.62 -16.45
C LYS A 38 26.56 -5.65 -17.14
N THR A 39 26.71 -5.49 -18.46
CA THR A 39 25.86 -4.65 -19.30
C THR A 39 24.65 -5.39 -19.87
N ALA A 40 24.46 -6.67 -19.51
CA ALA A 40 23.26 -7.41 -19.92
C ALA A 40 22.03 -6.75 -19.30
N VAL A 41 20.97 -6.62 -20.08
CA VAL A 41 19.71 -6.00 -19.68
C VAL A 41 18.66 -7.11 -19.57
N ALA A 42 17.99 -7.19 -18.42
CA ALA A 42 16.91 -8.13 -18.21
C ALA A 42 15.63 -7.66 -18.92
N THR A 43 14.80 -8.62 -19.31
CA THR A 43 13.52 -8.43 -19.96
C THR A 43 12.46 -9.28 -19.28
N TYR A 44 11.22 -8.84 -19.34
CA TYR A 44 10.07 -9.59 -18.85
C TYR A 44 9.86 -10.86 -19.68
N VAL A 45 9.46 -11.94 -19.01
CA VAL A 45 9.28 -13.27 -19.60
C VAL A 45 7.91 -13.89 -19.30
N GLY A 46 7.14 -13.28 -18.40
CA GLY A 46 5.82 -13.72 -17.95
C GLY A 46 5.88 -14.87 -16.94
N ARG A 47 4.84 -14.97 -16.11
CA ARG A 47 4.76 -15.97 -15.02
C ARG A 47 4.94 -17.42 -15.45
N ASP A 48 4.53 -17.80 -16.67
CA ASP A 48 4.60 -19.19 -17.14
C ASP A 48 6.03 -19.74 -17.10
N ALA A 49 7.03 -18.88 -17.35
CA ALA A 49 8.43 -19.26 -17.27
C ALA A 49 8.89 -19.58 -15.84
N CYS A 50 8.22 -19.03 -14.83
CA CYS A 50 8.51 -19.25 -13.41
C CYS A 50 7.97 -20.61 -12.93
N VAL A 51 6.80 -21.03 -13.44
CA VAL A 51 6.07 -22.25 -12.99
C VAL A 51 6.89 -23.52 -13.19
N GLU A 52 7.76 -23.56 -14.20
CA GLU A 52 8.64 -24.71 -14.48
C GLU A 52 9.57 -25.08 -13.31
N CYS A 53 10.00 -24.09 -12.51
CA CYS A 53 10.94 -24.27 -11.41
C CYS A 53 10.32 -23.97 -10.02
N HIS A 54 9.27 -23.14 -9.97
CA HIS A 54 8.67 -22.61 -8.74
C HIS A 54 7.20 -23.04 -8.57
N GLN A 55 6.95 -24.35 -8.57
CA GLN A 55 5.59 -24.89 -8.48
C GLN A 55 4.91 -24.56 -7.16
N THR A 56 5.64 -24.56 -6.04
CA THR A 56 5.06 -24.31 -4.72
C THR A 56 4.57 -22.87 -4.61
N GLU A 57 5.40 -21.92 -4.99
CA GLU A 57 5.06 -20.50 -4.99
C GLU A 57 3.93 -20.19 -5.98
N SER A 58 3.97 -20.78 -7.18
CA SER A 58 2.90 -20.64 -8.18
C SER A 58 1.56 -21.18 -7.68
N LEU A 59 1.56 -22.34 -7.01
CA LEU A 59 0.33 -22.90 -6.42
C LEU A 59 -0.22 -22.04 -5.28
N ALA A 60 0.64 -21.40 -4.50
CA ALA A 60 0.23 -20.47 -3.45
C ALA A 60 -0.30 -19.14 -4.03
N PHE A 61 0.30 -18.66 -5.11
CA PHE A 61 -0.10 -17.44 -5.80
C PHE A 61 -1.46 -17.56 -6.48
N LYS A 62 -1.73 -18.71 -7.11
CA LYS A 62 -2.95 -18.94 -7.86
C LYS A 62 -4.18 -18.79 -6.96
N GLY A 63 -5.11 -17.91 -7.35
CA GLY A 63 -6.32 -17.58 -6.61
C GLY A 63 -6.11 -16.61 -5.44
N SER A 64 -4.90 -16.09 -5.25
CA SER A 64 -4.66 -14.98 -4.33
C SER A 64 -5.31 -13.70 -4.85
N HIS A 65 -5.52 -12.70 -3.99
CA HIS A 65 -6.05 -11.40 -4.41
C HIS A 65 -5.09 -10.64 -5.36
N HIS A 66 -3.82 -11.02 -5.45
CA HIS A 66 -2.89 -10.45 -6.44
C HIS A 66 -3.10 -11.08 -7.83
N ASP A 67 -3.31 -12.40 -7.90
CA ASP A 67 -3.67 -13.14 -9.13
C ASP A 67 -5.05 -12.73 -9.64
N LEU A 68 -5.96 -12.37 -8.73
CA LEU A 68 -7.33 -11.97 -9.04
C LEU A 68 -7.54 -10.45 -8.99
N ALA A 69 -6.46 -9.68 -9.02
CA ALA A 69 -6.51 -8.22 -8.89
C ALA A 69 -7.25 -7.56 -10.07
N MET A 70 -7.14 -8.15 -11.26
CA MET A 70 -7.84 -7.78 -12.49
C MET A 70 -7.87 -8.98 -13.43
N ASP A 71 -8.93 -9.11 -14.23
CA ASP A 71 -9.04 -10.19 -15.23
C ASP A 71 -9.96 -9.77 -16.39
N VAL A 72 -9.89 -10.49 -17.51
CA VAL A 72 -10.86 -10.37 -18.61
C VAL A 72 -12.23 -10.84 -18.14
N ALA A 73 -13.29 -10.15 -18.54
CA ALA A 73 -14.65 -10.53 -18.18
C ALA A 73 -15.08 -11.81 -18.91
N THR A 74 -15.21 -12.91 -18.16
CA THR A 74 -15.58 -14.24 -18.64
C THR A 74 -16.59 -14.87 -17.67
N ASP A 75 -17.13 -16.04 -18.03
CA ASP A 75 -18.01 -16.82 -17.14
C ASP A 75 -17.30 -17.25 -15.85
N GLU A 76 -15.98 -17.39 -15.89
CA GLU A 76 -15.16 -17.78 -14.75
C GLU A 76 -14.81 -16.61 -13.83
N SER A 77 -14.62 -15.40 -14.36
CA SER A 77 -14.12 -14.23 -13.61
C SER A 77 -15.22 -13.27 -13.14
N VAL A 78 -16.36 -13.22 -13.84
CA VAL A 78 -17.50 -12.37 -13.46
C VAL A 78 -18.32 -13.03 -12.36
N ILE A 79 -18.31 -12.44 -11.17
CA ILE A 79 -19.07 -12.97 -10.01
C ILE A 79 -20.39 -12.23 -9.78
N GLY A 80 -20.60 -11.09 -10.43
CA GLY A 80 -21.83 -10.30 -10.34
C GLY A 80 -23.01 -10.90 -11.09
N ASN A 81 -24.21 -10.52 -10.67
CA ASN A 81 -25.44 -11.01 -11.27
C ASN A 81 -25.86 -10.20 -12.50
N PHE A 82 -25.54 -10.70 -13.70
CA PHE A 82 -25.97 -10.17 -15.00
C PHE A 82 -27.23 -10.86 -15.57
N ASN A 83 -28.09 -11.44 -14.73
CA ASN A 83 -29.33 -12.09 -15.16
C ASN A 83 -30.49 -11.11 -15.32
N ASP A 84 -30.30 -10.10 -16.17
CA ASP A 84 -31.31 -9.10 -16.50
C ASP A 84 -31.80 -8.27 -15.29
N VAL A 85 -30.84 -7.81 -14.47
CA VAL A 85 -31.11 -7.10 -13.22
C VAL A 85 -31.26 -5.61 -13.50
N VAL A 86 -32.34 -5.01 -12.98
CA VAL A 86 -32.52 -3.56 -12.96
C VAL A 86 -31.98 -3.00 -11.64
N PHE A 87 -31.14 -1.97 -11.73
CA PHE A 87 -30.52 -1.29 -10.59
C PHE A 87 -30.78 0.22 -10.69
N GLU A 88 -31.47 0.78 -9.70
CA GLU A 88 -31.84 2.19 -9.67
C GLU A 88 -30.97 2.98 -8.69
N HIS A 89 -30.42 4.10 -9.14
CA HIS A 89 -29.81 5.13 -8.29
C HIS A 89 -30.01 6.50 -8.94
N ASP A 90 -30.15 7.57 -8.15
CA ASP A 90 -30.28 8.95 -8.66
C ASP A 90 -31.36 9.15 -9.74
N GLY A 91 -32.40 8.31 -9.73
CA GLY A 91 -33.45 8.30 -10.76
C GLY A 91 -33.03 7.68 -12.10
N LEU A 92 -31.80 7.18 -12.24
CA LEU A 92 -31.32 6.40 -13.37
C LEU A 92 -31.72 4.94 -13.22
N GLN A 93 -32.32 4.36 -14.27
CA GLN A 93 -32.65 2.93 -14.34
C GLN A 93 -31.58 2.19 -15.13
N ASN A 94 -30.61 1.63 -14.42
CA ASN A 94 -29.53 0.85 -15.01
C ASN A 94 -29.96 -0.61 -15.18
N ARG A 95 -29.32 -1.32 -16.11
CA ARG A 95 -29.60 -2.74 -16.36
C ARG A 95 -28.32 -3.54 -16.53
N LEU A 96 -28.16 -4.62 -15.78
CA LEU A 96 -27.02 -5.53 -15.84
C LEU A 96 -27.49 -6.84 -16.48
N PHE A 97 -27.04 -7.12 -17.70
CA PHE A 97 -27.59 -8.20 -18.51
C PHE A 97 -26.52 -8.90 -19.36
N ARG A 98 -26.91 -9.99 -20.03
CA ARG A 98 -26.06 -10.69 -21.00
C ARG A 98 -26.57 -10.51 -22.42
N ASP A 99 -25.65 -10.34 -23.37
CA ASP A 99 -25.92 -10.44 -24.81
C ASP A 99 -25.03 -11.53 -25.43
N GLY A 100 -25.59 -12.74 -25.53
CA GLY A 100 -24.81 -13.94 -25.81
C GLY A 100 -23.79 -14.20 -24.70
N ASP A 101 -22.53 -14.34 -25.09
CA ASP A 101 -21.43 -14.57 -24.14
C ASP A 101 -20.98 -13.28 -23.43
N ARG A 102 -21.39 -12.11 -23.94
CA ARG A 102 -20.94 -10.80 -23.43
C ARG A 102 -21.70 -10.36 -22.19
N PHE A 103 -20.99 -9.74 -21.26
CA PHE A 103 -21.54 -9.05 -20.11
C PHE A 103 -21.80 -7.59 -20.46
N MET A 104 -23.01 -7.10 -20.20
CA MET A 104 -23.48 -5.79 -20.64
C MET A 104 -24.02 -4.97 -19.47
N VAL A 105 -23.76 -3.66 -19.51
CA VAL A 105 -24.39 -2.66 -18.63
C VAL A 105 -25.12 -1.63 -19.47
N HIS A 106 -26.40 -1.40 -19.17
CA HIS A 106 -27.14 -0.24 -19.65
C HIS A 106 -27.04 0.87 -18.59
N THR A 107 -26.36 1.97 -18.90
CA THR A 107 -26.15 3.08 -17.97
C THR A 107 -25.97 4.41 -18.71
N GLU A 108 -25.93 5.52 -17.98
CA GLU A 108 -25.75 6.87 -18.54
C GLU A 108 -24.34 7.02 -19.12
N GLY A 109 -24.25 7.36 -20.41
CA GLY A 109 -23.00 7.55 -21.13
C GLY A 109 -22.40 8.94 -20.98
N PRO A 110 -21.27 9.21 -21.67
CA PRO A 110 -20.58 10.50 -21.61
C PRO A 110 -21.37 11.66 -22.25
N ASP A 111 -22.42 11.37 -23.02
CA ASP A 111 -23.34 12.34 -23.60
C ASP A 111 -24.61 12.57 -22.75
N GLY A 112 -24.74 11.87 -21.61
CA GLY A 112 -25.92 11.92 -20.74
C GLY A 112 -27.08 11.05 -21.20
N GLU A 113 -26.92 10.29 -22.29
CA GLU A 113 -27.95 9.36 -22.77
C GLU A 113 -27.68 7.96 -22.22
N MET A 114 -28.75 7.19 -21.99
CA MET A 114 -28.65 5.80 -21.55
C MET A 114 -28.24 4.91 -22.73
N GLN A 115 -27.16 4.14 -22.55
CA GLN A 115 -26.56 3.31 -23.61
C GLN A 115 -26.11 1.95 -23.07
N ASP A 116 -25.96 0.98 -23.98
CA ASP A 116 -25.44 -0.34 -23.67
C ASP A 116 -23.91 -0.38 -23.86
N PHE A 117 -23.19 -0.76 -22.81
CA PHE A 117 -21.74 -0.91 -22.80
C PHE A 117 -21.35 -2.34 -22.50
N GLU A 118 -20.37 -2.86 -23.23
CA GLU A 118 -19.78 -4.17 -22.95
C GLU A 118 -18.77 -4.05 -21.81
N VAL A 119 -18.92 -4.91 -20.80
CA VAL A 119 -17.94 -5.10 -19.74
C VAL A 119 -16.81 -5.97 -20.28
N LYS A 120 -15.62 -5.39 -20.40
CA LYS A 120 -14.44 -6.07 -20.95
C LYS A 120 -13.57 -6.70 -19.88
N TYR A 121 -13.55 -6.10 -18.68
CA TYR A 121 -12.68 -6.54 -17.59
C TYR A 121 -13.39 -6.43 -16.24
N VAL A 122 -12.93 -7.25 -15.30
CA VAL A 122 -13.30 -7.21 -13.89
C VAL A 122 -12.12 -6.72 -13.05
N PHE A 123 -12.42 -6.06 -11.94
CA PHE A 123 -11.44 -5.48 -11.04
C PHE A 123 -11.76 -5.86 -9.59
N GLY A 124 -10.81 -6.53 -8.93
CA GLY A 124 -11.02 -7.10 -7.60
C GLY A 124 -11.90 -8.36 -7.58
N VAL A 125 -11.93 -9.00 -6.41
CA VAL A 125 -12.64 -10.27 -6.18
C VAL A 125 -13.39 -10.34 -4.85
N ASP A 126 -12.92 -9.67 -3.80
CA ASP A 126 -13.56 -9.59 -2.48
C ASP A 126 -12.98 -8.39 -1.71
N PRO A 127 -13.79 -7.63 -0.94
CA PRO A 127 -15.23 -7.80 -0.66
C PRO A 127 -16.16 -7.19 -1.73
N LEU A 128 -15.59 -6.65 -2.80
CA LEU A 128 -16.33 -6.14 -3.93
C LEU A 128 -15.62 -6.44 -5.25
N GLN A 129 -16.39 -6.52 -6.33
CA GLN A 129 -15.88 -6.56 -7.71
C GLN A 129 -16.45 -5.38 -8.48
N GLN A 130 -15.57 -4.65 -9.17
CA GLN A 130 -15.92 -3.58 -10.10
C GLN A 130 -15.76 -4.08 -11.53
N TYR A 131 -16.38 -3.35 -12.46
CA TYR A 131 -16.47 -3.75 -13.86
C TYR A 131 -16.03 -2.59 -14.74
N MET A 132 -15.39 -2.90 -15.86
CA MET A 132 -14.73 -1.90 -16.69
C MET A 132 -15.17 -1.95 -18.15
N VAL A 133 -15.34 -0.77 -18.73
CA VAL A 133 -15.77 -0.55 -20.11
C VAL A 133 -14.63 0.11 -20.88
N GLU A 134 -14.34 -0.42 -22.07
CA GLU A 134 -13.31 0.13 -22.97
C GLU A 134 -13.93 1.12 -23.97
N PHE A 135 -13.27 2.26 -24.13
CA PHE A 135 -13.58 3.34 -25.05
C PHE A 135 -12.41 3.60 -25.98
N ASP A 136 -12.70 4.23 -27.12
CA ASP A 136 -11.72 4.82 -28.03
C ASP A 136 -10.64 3.83 -28.53
N ARG A 137 -10.95 2.54 -28.52
CA ARG A 137 -10.07 1.50 -29.05
C ARG A 137 -9.87 1.72 -30.55
N ASP A 138 -8.63 1.77 -31.01
CA ASP A 138 -8.31 1.77 -32.44
C ASP A 138 -8.78 0.44 -33.05
N PRO A 139 -9.60 0.46 -34.12
CA PRO A 139 -10.01 -0.77 -34.81
C PRO A 139 -8.84 -1.64 -35.29
N GLU A 140 -7.66 -1.06 -35.50
CA GLU A 140 -6.45 -1.76 -35.92
C GLU A 140 -5.54 -2.15 -34.74
N ALA A 141 -5.90 -1.81 -33.49
CA ALA A 141 -5.14 -2.19 -32.30
C ALA A 141 -5.11 -3.71 -32.11
N SER A 142 -3.94 -4.24 -31.77
CA SER A 142 -3.76 -5.65 -31.45
C SER A 142 -4.51 -6.05 -30.18
N GLU A 143 -4.87 -7.31 -30.03
CA GLU A 143 -5.67 -7.81 -28.89
C GLU A 143 -5.04 -7.53 -27.52
N ASP A 144 -3.71 -7.41 -27.45
CA ASP A 144 -2.91 -7.10 -26.26
C ASP A 144 -2.74 -5.60 -25.96
N GLU A 145 -3.27 -4.73 -26.81
CA GLU A 145 -3.36 -3.29 -26.58
C GLU A 145 -4.74 -2.92 -26.01
N ILE A 146 -4.81 -2.03 -25.03
CA ILE A 146 -6.05 -1.51 -24.44
C ILE A 146 -6.19 -0.01 -24.74
N GLY A 147 -7.36 0.38 -25.23
CA GLY A 147 -7.78 1.78 -25.39
C GLY A 147 -8.04 2.47 -24.05
N ARG A 148 -8.91 3.48 -23.99
CA ARG A 148 -9.26 4.14 -22.72
C ARG A 148 -10.17 3.21 -21.90
N LEU A 149 -9.80 2.87 -20.67
CA LEU A 149 -10.59 1.96 -19.84
C LEU A 149 -11.20 2.71 -18.65
N GLN A 150 -12.52 2.56 -18.47
CA GLN A 150 -13.29 3.25 -17.44
C GLN A 150 -13.89 2.27 -16.44
N VAL A 151 -13.72 2.56 -15.16
CA VAL A 151 -14.25 1.79 -14.04
C VAL A 151 -15.68 2.26 -13.73
N LEU A 152 -16.63 1.34 -13.73
CA LEU A 152 -18.00 1.63 -13.30
C LEU A 152 -18.02 1.86 -11.79
N ARG A 153 -18.88 2.80 -11.37
CA ARG A 153 -19.25 2.95 -9.95
C ARG A 153 -20.27 1.90 -9.51
N ILE A 154 -21.06 1.36 -10.43
CA ILE A 154 -21.95 0.22 -10.17
C ILE A 154 -21.06 -1.00 -9.89
N SER A 155 -21.05 -1.40 -8.63
CA SER A 155 -20.15 -2.42 -8.08
C SER A 155 -20.95 -3.56 -7.48
N TRP A 156 -20.34 -4.73 -7.43
CA TRP A 156 -20.94 -5.92 -6.84
C TRP A 156 -20.37 -6.17 -5.45
N ASP A 157 -21.22 -6.19 -4.43
CA ASP A 157 -20.83 -6.61 -3.07
C ASP A 157 -20.88 -8.14 -3.01
N THR A 158 -19.74 -8.77 -2.73
CA THR A 158 -19.60 -10.24 -2.76
C THR A 158 -20.24 -10.91 -1.56
N GLN A 159 -20.32 -10.19 -0.43
CA GLN A 159 -20.82 -10.70 0.83
C GLN A 159 -22.34 -10.63 0.87
N ARG A 160 -22.91 -9.47 0.52
CA ARG A 160 -24.36 -9.24 0.42
C ARG A 160 -24.96 -9.80 -0.85
N LYS A 161 -24.14 -10.04 -1.88
CA LYS A 161 -24.55 -10.53 -3.21
C LYS A 161 -25.58 -9.61 -3.85
N GLU A 162 -25.28 -8.32 -3.83
CA GLU A 162 -26.13 -7.27 -4.40
C GLU A 162 -25.31 -6.23 -5.14
N TRP A 163 -25.96 -5.56 -6.08
CA TRP A 163 -25.42 -4.39 -6.76
C TRP A 163 -25.57 -3.16 -5.87
N PHE A 164 -24.53 -2.33 -5.82
CA PHE A 164 -24.57 -1.04 -5.17
C PHE A 164 -23.87 0.02 -6.03
N TYR A 165 -24.20 1.28 -5.79
CA TYR A 165 -23.57 2.40 -6.46
C TYR A 165 -22.53 2.99 -5.51
N LEU A 166 -21.26 2.86 -5.87
CA LEU A 166 -20.16 3.36 -5.07
C LEU A 166 -20.07 4.88 -5.15
N ARG A 167 -20.73 5.55 -4.20
CA ARG A 167 -20.83 7.00 -4.13
C ARG A 167 -19.59 7.61 -3.47
N PRO A 168 -19.04 8.73 -3.99
CA PRO A 168 -18.06 9.51 -3.24
C PRO A 168 -18.67 9.96 -1.90
N PRO A 169 -18.01 9.71 -0.75
CA PRO A 169 -18.61 9.86 0.57
C PRO A 169 -19.08 11.29 0.89
N ASP A 170 -18.48 12.29 0.24
CA ASP A 170 -18.73 13.73 0.42
C ASP A 170 -19.60 14.35 -0.70
N VAL A 171 -20.13 13.54 -1.62
CA VAL A 171 -20.95 14.01 -2.75
C VAL A 171 -22.34 13.36 -2.74
N PRO A 172 -23.34 14.02 -2.12
CA PRO A 172 -24.70 13.49 -2.04
C PRO A 172 -25.48 13.64 -3.36
N GLU A 173 -25.10 14.58 -4.23
CA GLU A 173 -25.78 14.82 -5.51
C GLU A 173 -25.44 13.77 -6.58
N LYS A 174 -26.27 13.71 -7.64
CA LYS A 174 -25.95 12.96 -8.85
C LYS A 174 -24.69 13.54 -9.48
N LEU A 175 -23.77 12.67 -9.90
CA LEU A 175 -22.61 13.06 -10.71
C LEU A 175 -23.07 13.26 -12.16
N GLU A 176 -22.93 14.47 -12.68
CA GLU A 176 -23.27 14.76 -14.08
C GLU A 176 -22.22 14.17 -15.04
N PRO A 177 -22.56 13.89 -16.32
CA PRO A 177 -21.65 13.23 -17.26
C PRO A 177 -20.30 13.95 -17.52
N ASP A 178 -20.23 15.26 -17.29
CA ASP A 178 -19.02 16.08 -17.41
C ASP A 178 -18.24 16.22 -16.10
N ASP A 179 -18.74 15.65 -14.99
CA ASP A 179 -18.07 15.64 -13.70
C ASP A 179 -16.83 14.72 -13.75
N PRO A 180 -15.64 15.18 -13.31
CA PRO A 180 -14.44 14.35 -13.22
C PRO A 180 -14.60 13.04 -12.45
N LEU A 181 -15.52 12.99 -11.48
CA LEU A 181 -15.84 11.84 -10.65
C LEU A 181 -16.88 10.91 -11.29
N HIS A 182 -17.62 11.33 -12.32
CA HIS A 182 -18.53 10.44 -13.05
C HIS A 182 -17.75 9.22 -13.59
N TRP A 183 -18.43 8.08 -13.82
CA TRP A 183 -17.74 6.85 -14.24
C TRP A 183 -17.04 6.98 -15.61
N THR A 184 -17.49 7.92 -16.45
CA THR A 184 -16.82 8.30 -17.72
C THR A 184 -15.78 9.40 -17.55
N GLY A 185 -15.59 9.93 -16.34
CA GLY A 185 -14.66 10.99 -15.98
C GLY A 185 -13.22 10.51 -15.84
N VAL A 186 -12.30 11.45 -15.54
CA VAL A 186 -10.87 11.14 -15.39
C VAL A 186 -10.54 10.42 -14.08
N ALA A 187 -11.32 10.64 -13.01
CA ALA A 187 -11.09 10.01 -11.72
C ALA A 187 -11.61 8.57 -11.63
N GLN A 188 -12.20 8.04 -12.71
CA GLN A 188 -12.58 6.63 -12.86
C GLN A 188 -11.83 5.95 -14.01
N ARG A 189 -10.80 6.61 -14.55
CA ARG A 189 -9.97 6.08 -15.62
C ARG A 189 -8.90 5.16 -15.05
N TRP A 190 -8.94 3.90 -15.48
CA TRP A 190 -8.03 2.86 -15.00
C TRP A 190 -6.55 3.26 -15.21
N GLN A 191 -6.19 3.80 -16.37
CA GLN A 191 -4.80 4.20 -16.67
C GLN A 191 -4.23 5.23 -15.71
N THR A 192 -5.05 6.14 -15.17
CA THR A 192 -4.56 7.23 -14.30
C THR A 192 -4.72 6.91 -12.83
N MET A 193 -5.61 5.99 -12.46
CA MET A 193 -5.99 5.73 -11.08
C MET A 193 -5.57 4.36 -10.56
N CYS A 194 -5.45 3.34 -11.43
CA CYS A 194 -5.42 1.94 -11.01
C CYS A 194 -4.29 1.13 -11.66
N ALA A 195 -3.99 1.39 -12.94
CA ALA A 195 -3.19 0.51 -13.79
C ALA A 195 -1.79 0.23 -13.22
N ASP A 196 -1.11 1.27 -12.69
CA ASP A 196 0.24 1.15 -12.11
C ASP A 196 0.34 0.07 -11.03
N CYS A 197 -0.75 -0.16 -10.28
CA CYS A 197 -0.77 -1.09 -9.15
C CYS A 197 -1.40 -2.45 -9.48
N HIS A 198 -2.10 -2.55 -10.61
CA HIS A 198 -2.92 -3.72 -10.99
C HIS A 198 -2.50 -4.32 -12.34
N SER A 199 -1.25 -4.11 -12.74
CA SER A 199 -0.69 -4.70 -13.95
C SER A 199 0.83 -4.87 -13.82
N THR A 200 1.38 -5.73 -14.67
CA THR A 200 2.82 -6.01 -14.69
C THR A 200 3.46 -5.42 -15.95
N ASN A 201 4.54 -4.65 -15.79
CA ASN A 201 5.26 -3.97 -16.90
C ASN A 201 4.34 -3.07 -17.76
N LEU A 202 3.55 -2.24 -17.10
CA LEU A 202 2.63 -1.31 -17.76
C LEU A 202 3.38 -0.28 -18.62
N LYS A 203 2.84 -0.03 -19.81
CA LYS A 203 3.17 1.12 -20.66
C LYS A 203 1.87 1.72 -21.18
N THR A 204 1.53 2.93 -20.73
CA THR A 204 0.28 3.60 -21.13
C THR A 204 0.29 4.08 -22.57
N ASN A 205 1.48 4.38 -23.11
CA ASN A 205 1.71 4.89 -24.47
C ASN A 205 0.67 5.96 -24.89
N HIS A 206 0.37 6.88 -23.98
CA HIS A 206 -0.64 7.91 -24.20
C HIS A 206 -0.16 8.90 -25.27
N ASP A 207 -0.92 9.02 -26.36
CA ASP A 207 -0.70 10.02 -27.39
C ASP A 207 -1.30 11.36 -26.93
N VAL A 208 -0.43 12.35 -26.73
CA VAL A 208 -0.80 13.67 -26.22
C VAL A 208 -1.49 14.55 -27.28
N GLU A 209 -1.34 14.24 -28.56
CA GLU A 209 -1.96 15.00 -29.66
C GLU A 209 -3.39 14.54 -29.90
N THR A 210 -3.63 13.22 -29.91
CA THR A 210 -4.96 12.61 -30.12
C THR A 210 -5.72 12.35 -28.82
N LEU A 211 -5.05 12.42 -27.67
CA LEU A 211 -5.59 12.08 -26.34
C LEU A 211 -6.08 10.63 -26.25
N THR A 212 -5.40 9.72 -26.95
CA THR A 212 -5.73 8.28 -26.98
C THR A 212 -4.71 7.47 -26.19
N TYR A 213 -5.15 6.33 -25.66
CA TYR A 213 -4.29 5.36 -24.98
C TYR A 213 -4.02 4.17 -25.89
N HIS A 214 -2.77 3.73 -25.89
CA HIS A 214 -2.30 2.51 -26.56
C HIS A 214 -1.65 1.61 -25.51
N THR A 215 -2.39 1.33 -24.44
CA THR A 215 -1.83 0.75 -23.22
C THR A 215 -1.47 -0.71 -23.44
N THR A 216 -0.25 -1.08 -23.08
CA THR A 216 0.25 -2.48 -23.12
C THR A 216 0.79 -2.87 -21.75
N PHE A 217 0.78 -4.17 -21.45
CA PHE A 217 1.36 -4.75 -20.24
C PHE A 217 1.87 -6.17 -20.55
N SER A 218 2.66 -6.74 -19.65
CA SER A 218 3.05 -8.15 -19.76
C SER A 218 2.01 -9.10 -19.17
N GLU A 219 1.37 -8.71 -18.06
CA GLU A 219 0.28 -9.47 -17.43
C GLU A 219 -0.77 -8.51 -16.84
N ILE A 220 -2.05 -8.89 -16.93
CA ILE A 220 -3.21 -8.05 -16.56
C ILE A 220 -3.58 -8.20 -15.08
N ASP A 221 -2.56 -8.39 -14.23
CA ASP A 221 -2.66 -8.55 -12.78
C ASP A 221 -1.30 -8.22 -12.11
N VAL A 222 -1.20 -8.45 -10.79
CA VAL A 222 0.03 -8.27 -10.01
C VAL A 222 0.83 -9.58 -10.03
N SER A 223 1.55 -9.82 -11.11
CA SER A 223 2.27 -11.07 -11.34
C SER A 223 3.68 -11.11 -10.71
N CYS A 224 4.38 -12.23 -10.91
CA CYS A 224 5.68 -12.55 -10.34
C CYS A 224 6.71 -11.41 -10.56
N GLU A 225 6.79 -10.91 -11.78
CA GLU A 225 7.78 -9.92 -12.20
C GLU A 225 7.42 -8.49 -11.75
N ALA A 226 6.20 -8.25 -11.24
CA ALA A 226 5.85 -6.97 -10.61
C ALA A 226 6.65 -6.74 -9.32
N CYS A 227 6.90 -7.82 -8.55
CA CYS A 227 7.71 -7.75 -7.32
C CYS A 227 9.16 -8.19 -7.53
N HIS A 228 9.41 -9.18 -8.40
CA HIS A 228 10.75 -9.74 -8.61
C HIS A 228 11.54 -9.06 -9.73
N GLY A 229 10.90 -8.23 -10.55
CA GLY A 229 11.51 -7.60 -11.71
C GLY A 229 11.66 -8.55 -12.90
N PRO A 230 12.18 -8.05 -14.03
CA PRO A 230 12.34 -8.83 -15.25
C PRO A 230 13.30 -10.01 -15.05
N ALA A 231 12.86 -11.22 -15.40
CA ALA A 231 13.52 -12.47 -15.01
C ALA A 231 14.35 -13.15 -16.11
N SER A 232 14.50 -12.56 -17.31
CA SER A 232 15.22 -13.24 -18.40
C SER A 232 16.67 -13.62 -18.06
N LEU A 233 17.41 -12.74 -17.38
CA LEU A 233 18.77 -13.04 -16.91
C LEU A 233 18.77 -14.11 -15.83
N HIS A 234 17.80 -14.08 -14.90
CA HIS A 234 17.64 -15.10 -13.88
C HIS A 234 17.49 -16.49 -14.51
N ILE A 235 16.62 -16.62 -15.52
CA ILE A 235 16.39 -17.89 -16.22
C ILE A 235 17.62 -18.34 -16.99
N GLU A 236 18.28 -17.45 -17.73
CA GLU A 236 19.50 -17.78 -18.46
C GLU A 236 20.59 -18.31 -17.52
N MET A 237 20.78 -17.63 -16.38
CA MET A 237 21.75 -18.04 -15.37
C MET A 237 21.37 -19.35 -14.69
N ALA A 238 20.10 -19.52 -14.31
CA ALA A 238 19.62 -20.72 -13.61
C ALA A 238 19.66 -21.97 -14.49
N ARG A 239 19.45 -21.83 -15.81
CA ARG A 239 19.60 -22.92 -16.80
C ARG A 239 21.06 -23.13 -17.23
N GLY A 240 21.95 -22.17 -16.95
CA GLY A 240 23.37 -22.24 -17.25
C GLY A 240 24.14 -23.19 -16.34
N ASN A 241 25.31 -23.64 -16.80
CA ASN A 241 26.22 -24.52 -16.04
C ASN A 241 27.44 -23.77 -15.50
N SER A 242 27.25 -22.57 -14.93
CA SER A 242 28.33 -21.75 -14.39
C SER A 242 28.46 -21.93 -12.87
N LEU A 243 29.70 -22.04 -12.36
CA LEU A 243 29.99 -22.09 -10.93
C LEU A 243 29.94 -20.70 -10.27
N PHE A 244 30.09 -19.64 -11.07
CA PHE A 244 30.10 -18.24 -10.64
C PHE A 244 28.95 -17.43 -11.27
N TRP A 245 27.82 -18.08 -11.50
CA TRP A 245 26.65 -17.53 -12.21
C TRP A 245 26.13 -16.23 -11.58
N ASP A 246 26.17 -16.11 -10.25
CA ASP A 246 25.63 -14.99 -9.48
C ASP A 246 26.59 -13.80 -9.32
N ARG A 247 27.83 -13.91 -9.82
CA ARG A 247 28.92 -12.96 -9.52
C ARG A 247 28.62 -11.52 -9.94
N HIS A 248 28.00 -11.34 -11.10
CA HIS A 248 27.77 -10.01 -11.68
C HIS A 248 26.38 -9.45 -11.38
N HIS A 249 25.38 -10.33 -11.30
CA HIS A 249 23.97 -9.96 -11.26
C HIS A 249 23.24 -10.48 -10.01
N GLY A 250 23.94 -11.11 -9.07
CA GLY A 250 23.31 -11.81 -7.96
C GLY A 250 22.36 -12.88 -8.49
N TYR A 251 21.12 -12.87 -8.03
CA TYR A 251 20.09 -13.77 -8.56
C TYR A 251 19.52 -13.34 -9.92
N GLY A 252 19.89 -12.18 -10.46
CA GLY A 252 19.28 -11.64 -11.69
C GLY A 252 17.82 -11.22 -11.50
N LEU A 253 17.43 -10.90 -10.25
CA LEU A 253 16.11 -10.46 -9.82
C LEU A 253 16.27 -9.37 -8.75
N ALA A 254 15.19 -8.66 -8.45
CA ALA A 254 15.09 -7.72 -7.34
C ALA A 254 15.51 -8.37 -6.01
N GLN A 255 16.32 -7.66 -5.23
CA GLN A 255 16.83 -8.17 -3.95
C GLN A 255 15.81 -7.99 -2.82
N LEU A 256 14.84 -8.89 -2.75
CA LEU A 256 13.80 -8.87 -1.70
C LEU A 256 14.23 -9.59 -0.42
N LYS A 257 15.23 -10.49 -0.52
CA LYS A 257 15.76 -11.27 0.60
C LYS A 257 17.10 -10.68 1.03
N GLY A 258 17.14 -10.14 2.24
CA GLY A 258 18.32 -9.50 2.80
C GLY A 258 18.27 -9.34 4.32
N LYS A 259 19.41 -8.96 4.89
CA LYS A 259 19.50 -8.55 6.31
C LYS A 259 18.69 -7.29 6.57
N ASP A 260 18.66 -6.40 5.58
CA ASP A 260 17.85 -5.20 5.59
C ASP A 260 16.44 -5.49 5.08
N ALA A 261 15.45 -4.80 5.65
CA ALA A 261 14.03 -4.94 5.29
C ALA A 261 13.65 -4.08 4.08
N THR A 262 14.42 -3.02 3.79
CA THR A 262 14.12 -1.99 2.79
C THR A 262 13.74 -2.57 1.43
N GLY A 263 14.53 -3.50 0.89
CA GLY A 263 14.27 -4.06 -0.44
C GLY A 263 12.91 -4.75 -0.58
N GLN A 264 12.41 -5.41 0.48
CA GLN A 264 11.06 -6.00 0.44
C GLN A 264 9.97 -4.96 0.70
N LEU A 265 10.18 -4.05 1.66
CA LEU A 265 9.21 -3.01 1.97
C LEU A 265 8.96 -2.10 0.76
N GLU A 266 10.02 -1.72 0.06
CA GLU A 266 9.96 -0.87 -1.13
C GLU A 266 9.47 -1.60 -2.38
N ALA A 267 9.41 -2.93 -2.38
CA ALA A 267 8.71 -3.69 -3.43
C ALA A 267 7.19 -3.73 -3.20
N CYS A 268 6.73 -3.65 -1.94
CA CYS A 268 5.30 -3.57 -1.61
C CYS A 268 4.76 -2.13 -1.67
N ALA A 269 5.59 -1.15 -1.33
CA ALA A 269 5.19 0.25 -1.16
C ALA A 269 4.54 0.91 -2.40
N PRO A 270 4.95 0.65 -3.66
CA PRO A 270 4.35 1.28 -4.83
C PRO A 270 2.85 1.02 -4.95
N CYS A 271 2.36 -0.13 -4.51
CA CYS A 271 0.93 -0.46 -4.57
C CYS A 271 0.23 -0.24 -3.23
N HIS A 272 0.89 -0.54 -2.12
CA HIS A 272 0.32 -0.45 -0.77
C HIS A 272 0.53 0.92 -0.10
N SER A 273 0.50 2.00 -0.89
CA SER A 273 0.61 3.37 -0.39
C SER A 273 -0.17 4.36 -1.26
N ARG A 274 -0.68 5.44 -0.65
CA ARG A 274 -1.04 6.63 -1.41
C ARG A 274 0.22 7.43 -1.68
N ARG A 275 0.48 7.70 -2.95
CA ARG A 275 1.71 8.32 -3.44
C ARG A 275 1.46 9.07 -4.74
N SER A 276 2.36 9.98 -5.08
CA SER A 276 2.47 10.51 -6.44
C SER A 276 3.66 9.90 -7.18
N VAL A 277 3.51 9.75 -8.49
CA VAL A 277 4.59 9.32 -9.40
C VAL A 277 5.46 10.52 -9.73
N MET A 278 6.77 10.40 -9.49
CA MET A 278 7.79 11.35 -9.92
C MET A 278 8.49 10.88 -11.21
N ASP A 279 8.77 9.59 -11.27
CA ASP A 279 9.44 8.94 -12.40
C ASP A 279 8.70 7.63 -12.70
N ALA A 280 8.14 7.54 -13.91
CA ALA A 280 7.32 6.42 -14.36
C ALA A 280 8.14 5.19 -14.78
N ASP A 281 9.47 5.30 -14.86
CA ASP A 281 10.36 4.20 -15.26
C ASP A 281 10.81 3.33 -14.07
N TYR A 282 9.93 3.15 -13.07
CA TYR A 282 10.19 2.28 -11.92
C TYR A 282 10.36 0.82 -12.34
N GLN A 283 11.38 0.16 -11.80
CA GLN A 283 11.54 -1.29 -11.85
C GLN A 283 11.64 -1.87 -10.44
N ALA A 284 11.19 -3.11 -10.29
CA ALA A 284 11.28 -3.79 -9.01
C ALA A 284 12.75 -3.88 -8.55
N GLY A 285 13.00 -3.46 -7.31
CA GLY A 285 14.34 -3.33 -6.74
C GLY A 285 14.91 -1.91 -6.79
N ASP A 286 14.28 -0.99 -7.53
CA ASP A 286 14.63 0.43 -7.45
C ASP A 286 14.22 1.03 -6.10
N PRO A 287 14.99 2.02 -5.59
CA PRO A 287 14.61 2.71 -4.37
C PRO A 287 13.27 3.43 -4.52
N PHE A 288 12.34 3.18 -3.60
CA PHE A 288 10.98 3.74 -3.68
C PHE A 288 10.97 5.27 -3.85
N CYS A 289 11.78 5.97 -3.04
CA CYS A 289 11.82 7.43 -3.04
C CYS A 289 12.52 8.05 -4.26
N SER A 290 13.06 7.24 -5.19
CA SER A 290 13.54 7.74 -6.49
C SER A 290 12.41 7.93 -7.50
N HIS A 291 11.33 7.15 -7.36
CA HIS A 291 10.21 7.14 -8.31
C HIS A 291 8.93 7.71 -7.73
N PHE A 292 8.79 7.71 -6.40
CA PHE A 292 7.52 8.02 -5.74
C PHE A 292 7.68 8.98 -4.56
N ASN A 293 6.71 9.87 -4.42
CA ASN A 293 6.52 10.66 -3.20
C ASN A 293 5.37 10.06 -2.39
N LEU A 294 5.69 9.55 -1.19
CA LEU A 294 4.69 9.06 -0.25
C LEU A 294 3.84 10.22 0.29
N GLU A 295 2.53 10.00 0.45
CA GLU A 295 1.64 10.95 1.10
C GLU A 295 2.10 11.22 2.55
N LEU A 296 2.20 12.51 2.90
CA LEU A 296 2.52 12.93 4.28
C LEU A 296 1.29 12.79 5.19
N LEU A 297 1.46 13.00 6.49
CA LEU A 297 0.36 12.90 7.46
C LEU A 297 -0.58 14.11 7.40
N ARG A 298 -1.10 14.50 6.22
CA ARG A 298 -1.95 15.68 6.03
C ARG A 298 -3.33 15.50 6.68
N GLY A 299 -3.98 16.59 7.08
CA GLY A 299 -5.23 16.53 7.87
C GLY A 299 -6.48 16.05 7.11
N ASP A 300 -6.41 16.03 5.79
CA ASP A 300 -7.41 15.43 4.90
C ASP A 300 -7.28 13.90 4.86
N THR A 301 -6.05 13.38 4.93
CA THR A 301 -5.74 11.95 4.70
C THR A 301 -5.37 11.16 5.96
N TYR A 302 -4.93 11.84 7.02
CA TYR A 302 -4.59 11.28 8.32
C TYR A 302 -5.15 12.13 9.47
N HIS A 303 -5.46 11.47 10.58
CA HIS A 303 -5.68 12.15 11.85
C HIS A 303 -4.36 12.69 12.43
N ASP A 304 -4.42 13.63 13.37
CA ASP A 304 -3.25 14.31 13.93
C ASP A 304 -2.25 13.34 14.57
N ASP A 305 -2.71 12.23 15.14
CA ASP A 305 -1.84 11.18 15.69
C ASP A 305 -1.37 10.17 14.63
N GLY A 306 -1.56 10.45 13.35
CA GLY A 306 -1.14 9.62 12.22
C GLY A 306 -1.97 8.36 12.01
N GLN A 307 -3.16 8.24 12.62
CA GLN A 307 -4.15 7.24 12.20
C GLN A 307 -4.61 7.54 10.77
N ILE A 308 -4.83 6.48 10.01
CA ILE A 308 -5.40 6.56 8.66
C ILE A 308 -6.81 7.19 8.77
N LYS A 309 -7.06 8.23 7.97
CA LYS A 309 -8.38 8.88 7.86
C LYS A 309 -9.03 8.55 6.51
N ASP A 310 -8.29 8.75 5.42
CA ASP A 310 -8.73 8.45 4.04
C ASP A 310 -7.95 7.24 3.47
N GLU A 311 -8.25 6.82 2.24
CA GLU A 311 -7.57 5.73 1.53
C GLU A 311 -6.09 6.05 1.27
N VAL A 312 -5.24 5.78 2.27
CA VAL A 312 -3.77 5.93 2.23
C VAL A 312 -3.01 4.60 2.31
N TYR A 313 -3.74 3.49 2.41
CA TYR A 313 -3.21 2.13 2.50
C TYR A 313 -2.25 1.95 3.70
N VAL A 314 -1.37 0.95 3.64
CA VAL A 314 -0.66 0.45 4.84
C VAL A 314 0.78 0.91 4.98
N TYR A 315 1.47 1.27 3.90
CA TYR A 315 2.89 1.60 3.98
C TYR A 315 3.14 2.87 4.81
N GLY A 316 2.36 3.93 4.58
CA GLY A 316 2.47 5.19 5.32
C GLY A 316 2.22 5.04 6.81
N SER A 317 1.31 4.14 7.22
CA SER A 317 1.12 3.80 8.64
C SER A 317 2.24 2.90 9.18
N PHE A 318 2.69 1.91 8.41
CA PHE A 318 3.74 0.99 8.82
C PHE A 318 5.08 1.67 9.09
N VAL A 319 5.50 2.63 8.27
CA VAL A 319 6.77 3.38 8.48
C VAL A 319 6.79 4.20 9.76
N GLN A 320 5.63 4.46 10.36
CA GLN A 320 5.51 5.13 11.66
C GLN A 320 5.67 4.16 12.84
N SER A 321 5.53 2.86 12.58
CA SER A 321 5.46 1.84 13.63
C SER A 321 6.83 1.55 14.25
N LYS A 322 6.81 1.11 15.51
CA LYS A 322 8.02 0.56 16.15
C LYS A 322 8.54 -0.69 15.44
N MET A 323 7.67 -1.42 14.75
CA MET A 323 8.05 -2.64 14.01
C MET A 323 8.95 -2.31 12.83
N PHE A 324 8.59 -1.30 12.04
CA PHE A 324 9.44 -0.78 10.96
C PHE A 324 10.84 -0.40 11.47
N HIS A 325 10.90 0.38 12.56
CA HIS A 325 12.16 0.78 13.18
C HIS A 325 12.95 -0.36 13.85
N LYS A 326 12.38 -1.56 13.93
CA LYS A 326 13.06 -2.79 14.39
C LYS A 326 13.38 -3.76 13.26
N GLY A 327 13.20 -3.35 12.01
CA GLY A 327 13.53 -4.15 10.83
C GLY A 327 12.55 -5.28 10.55
N ILE A 328 11.34 -5.21 11.12
CA ILE A 328 10.23 -6.10 10.75
C ILE A 328 9.73 -5.69 9.35
N ARG A 329 9.32 -6.67 8.57
CA ARG A 329 8.87 -6.50 7.18
C ARG A 329 7.52 -7.17 6.92
N CYS A 330 6.86 -6.85 5.80
CA CYS A 330 5.52 -7.35 5.47
C CYS A 330 5.44 -8.89 5.56
N THR A 331 6.42 -9.57 4.95
CA THR A 331 6.52 -11.03 4.94
C THR A 331 6.91 -11.68 6.27
N ASP A 332 7.11 -10.93 7.35
CA ASP A 332 7.22 -11.55 8.68
C ASP A 332 5.82 -11.96 9.18
N CYS A 333 4.77 -11.29 8.71
CA CYS A 333 3.36 -11.59 9.04
C CYS A 333 2.61 -12.27 7.88
N HIS A 334 2.83 -11.82 6.65
CA HIS A 334 2.14 -12.30 5.45
C HIS A 334 2.97 -13.32 4.67
N ASP A 335 2.31 -14.31 4.07
CA ASP A 335 2.91 -15.04 2.95
C ASP A 335 2.80 -14.18 1.68
N PRO A 336 3.90 -13.88 0.95
CA PRO A 336 3.84 -12.98 -0.19
C PRO A 336 3.19 -13.59 -1.45
N HIS A 337 2.99 -14.91 -1.50
CA HIS A 337 2.37 -15.57 -2.65
C HIS A 337 0.89 -15.83 -2.38
N SER A 338 0.53 -16.42 -1.24
CA SER A 338 -0.90 -16.63 -0.92
C SER A 338 -1.59 -15.40 -0.33
N LEU A 339 -0.83 -14.42 0.15
CA LEU A 339 -1.28 -13.20 0.86
C LEU A 339 -1.89 -13.47 2.25
N GLU A 340 -2.06 -14.73 2.61
CA GLU A 340 -2.57 -15.15 3.91
C GLU A 340 -1.60 -14.79 5.04
N LEU A 341 -2.15 -14.71 6.26
CA LEU A 341 -1.34 -14.61 7.46
C LEU A 341 -0.62 -15.93 7.72
N LYS A 342 0.68 -15.85 8.01
CA LYS A 342 1.48 -17.02 8.41
C LYS A 342 0.99 -17.67 9.70
N HIS A 343 0.47 -16.85 10.61
CA HIS A 343 -0.17 -17.27 11.84
C HIS A 343 -1.49 -16.50 11.97
N PRO A 344 -2.66 -17.16 11.92
CA PRO A 344 -3.93 -16.45 11.99
C PRO A 344 -4.30 -16.01 13.41
N GLY A 345 -5.17 -15.01 13.53
CA GLY A 345 -5.69 -14.52 14.80
C GLY A 345 -4.60 -13.88 15.69
N ASN A 346 -4.73 -14.02 17.01
CA ASN A 346 -3.78 -13.44 17.97
C ASN A 346 -2.38 -14.05 17.85
N GLU A 347 -2.24 -15.24 17.26
CA GLU A 347 -0.94 -15.87 17.00
C GLU A 347 -0.06 -15.06 16.04
N THR A 348 -0.65 -14.23 15.16
CA THR A 348 0.10 -13.24 14.36
C THR A 348 1.02 -12.41 15.26
N CYS A 349 0.45 -11.88 16.35
CA CYS A 349 1.13 -10.98 17.28
C CYS A 349 1.93 -11.77 18.31
N THR A 350 1.34 -12.83 18.87
CA THR A 350 1.96 -13.64 19.91
C THR A 350 2.98 -14.62 19.37
N SER A 351 3.31 -14.62 18.07
CA SER A 351 4.53 -15.29 17.58
C SER A 351 5.81 -14.64 18.13
N CYS A 352 5.79 -13.31 18.31
CA CYS A 352 6.90 -12.50 18.85
C CYS A 352 6.58 -11.92 20.22
N HIS A 353 5.32 -11.54 20.47
CA HIS A 353 4.88 -10.99 21.76
C HIS A 353 4.54 -12.10 22.78
N GLN A 354 5.45 -13.07 22.92
CA GLN A 354 5.35 -14.12 23.94
C GLN A 354 6.01 -13.62 25.22
N HIS A 355 5.19 -13.27 26.21
CA HIS A 355 5.69 -13.13 27.57
C HIS A 355 5.57 -14.49 28.26
N ALA A 356 6.64 -15.00 28.85
CA ALA A 356 6.65 -16.33 29.52
C ALA A 356 5.57 -16.48 30.62
N ALA A 357 5.07 -15.36 31.15
CA ALA A 357 3.97 -15.31 32.11
C ALA A 357 2.57 -15.18 31.48
N GLY A 358 2.43 -15.24 30.15
CA GLY A 358 1.15 -15.07 29.44
C GLY A 358 0.53 -13.68 29.64
N LYS A 359 1.29 -12.61 29.34
CA LYS A 359 0.89 -11.23 29.71
C LYS A 359 -0.08 -10.56 28.75
N TYR A 360 0.00 -10.83 27.44
CA TYR A 360 -0.69 -10.02 26.43
C TYR A 360 -2.04 -10.60 26.01
N ASP A 361 -2.10 -11.87 25.60
CA ASP A 361 -3.36 -12.51 25.17
C ASP A 361 -4.12 -13.12 26.37
N VAL A 362 -4.49 -12.27 27.33
CA VAL A 362 -5.24 -12.65 28.54
C VAL A 362 -6.21 -11.55 28.98
N PRO A 363 -7.31 -11.90 29.67
CA PRO A 363 -8.30 -10.91 30.12
C PRO A 363 -7.75 -9.80 31.01
N SER A 364 -6.65 -10.04 31.73
CA SER A 364 -6.00 -8.99 32.53
C SER A 364 -5.28 -7.92 31.71
N HIS A 365 -5.07 -8.16 30.42
CA HIS A 365 -4.50 -7.17 29.49
C HIS A 365 -5.59 -6.57 28.61
N HIS A 366 -6.36 -7.38 27.89
CA HIS A 366 -7.35 -6.83 26.97
C HIS A 366 -8.67 -6.44 27.66
N HIS A 367 -8.92 -6.86 28.90
CA HIS A 367 -10.13 -6.53 29.69
C HIS A 367 -11.47 -6.94 29.07
N HIS A 368 -11.45 -7.88 28.12
CA HIS A 368 -12.63 -8.44 27.46
C HIS A 368 -12.81 -9.93 27.79
N ALA A 369 -13.99 -10.48 27.48
CA ALA A 369 -14.21 -11.92 27.54
C ALA A 369 -13.30 -12.64 26.53
N VAL A 370 -12.75 -13.79 26.92
CA VAL A 370 -11.91 -14.59 26.02
C VAL A 370 -12.70 -14.99 24.77
N GLY A 371 -12.11 -14.78 23.59
CA GLY A 371 -12.72 -15.11 22.30
C GLY A 371 -13.70 -14.08 21.76
N SER A 372 -13.93 -12.95 22.46
CA SER A 372 -14.72 -11.84 21.90
C SER A 372 -13.92 -11.01 20.90
N GLU A 373 -14.60 -10.17 20.11
CA GLU A 373 -13.93 -9.21 19.22
C GLU A 373 -12.97 -8.27 19.98
N GLY A 374 -13.33 -7.84 21.19
CA GLY A 374 -12.46 -7.01 22.03
C GLY A 374 -11.24 -7.74 22.59
N ALA A 375 -11.18 -9.08 22.51
CA ALA A 375 -10.00 -9.87 22.87
C ALA A 375 -8.99 -10.04 21.72
N LYS A 376 -9.34 -9.63 20.49
CA LYS A 376 -8.41 -9.72 19.35
C LYS A 376 -7.40 -8.58 19.39
N CYS A 377 -6.10 -8.90 19.38
CA CYS A 377 -5.02 -7.91 19.43
C CYS A 377 -5.19 -6.82 18.35
N VAL A 378 -5.53 -7.26 17.14
CA VAL A 378 -5.69 -6.40 15.97
C VAL A 378 -6.83 -5.39 16.12
N ASN A 379 -7.88 -5.68 16.90
CA ASN A 379 -9.01 -4.75 17.01
C ASN A 379 -8.68 -3.51 17.87
N CYS A 380 -7.68 -3.59 18.74
CA CYS A 380 -7.17 -2.43 19.48
C CYS A 380 -5.92 -1.82 18.85
N HIS A 381 -5.00 -2.66 18.38
CA HIS A 381 -3.68 -2.22 17.91
C HIS A 381 -3.61 -1.91 16.41
N MET A 382 -4.58 -2.42 15.63
CA MET A 382 -4.70 -2.24 14.18
C MET A 382 -6.18 -1.99 13.83
N PRO A 383 -6.79 -0.91 14.38
CA PRO A 383 -8.19 -0.61 14.12
C PRO A 383 -8.42 -0.48 12.60
N HIS A 384 -9.59 -0.88 12.14
CA HIS A 384 -9.96 -0.73 10.74
C HIS A 384 -10.82 0.49 10.52
N THR A 385 -10.76 1.00 9.29
CA THR A 385 -11.72 1.94 8.71
C THR A 385 -12.31 1.28 7.48
N THR A 386 -13.61 1.49 7.23
CA THR A 386 -14.29 0.88 6.09
C THR A 386 -14.27 1.84 4.92
N TYR A 387 -13.64 1.41 3.84
CA TYR A 387 -13.51 2.13 2.58
C TYR A 387 -14.37 1.49 1.52
N MET A 388 -14.57 2.20 0.40
CA MET A 388 -15.38 1.70 -0.72
C MET A 388 -16.77 1.16 -0.28
N GLU A 389 -17.34 1.76 0.76
CA GLU A 389 -18.53 1.32 1.52
C GLU A 389 -18.44 -0.04 2.25
N VAL A 390 -17.69 -1.01 1.72
CA VAL A 390 -17.78 -2.43 2.13
C VAL A 390 -16.44 -3.09 2.44
N ASP A 391 -15.33 -2.34 2.34
CA ASP A 391 -13.97 -2.85 2.47
C ASP A 391 -13.29 -2.37 3.77
N PRO A 392 -13.38 -3.15 4.86
CA PRO A 392 -12.71 -2.83 6.12
C PRO A 392 -11.20 -3.07 6.02
N ARG A 393 -10.41 -1.99 6.04
CA ARG A 393 -8.94 -2.04 5.95
C ARG A 393 -8.29 -1.64 7.27
N ARG A 394 -7.28 -2.42 7.70
CA ARG A 394 -6.59 -2.23 8.99
C ARG A 394 -5.42 -1.25 8.92
N ASP A 395 -5.33 -0.36 9.90
CA ASP A 395 -4.14 0.49 10.13
C ASP A 395 -2.93 -0.37 10.55
N HIS A 396 -1.79 -0.15 9.90
CA HIS A 396 -0.53 -0.88 10.11
C HIS A 396 0.51 -0.09 10.93
N SER A 397 0.11 0.95 11.65
CA SER A 397 0.96 1.62 12.62
C SER A 397 1.23 0.76 13.86
N LEU A 398 0.39 -0.27 14.10
CA LEU A 398 0.45 -1.23 15.21
C LEU A 398 0.60 -0.54 16.57
N ARG A 399 -0.23 0.49 16.79
CA ARG A 399 -0.06 1.44 17.91
C ARG A 399 -0.63 0.91 19.21
N VAL A 400 -0.09 1.36 20.34
CA VAL A 400 -0.76 1.20 21.63
C VAL A 400 -1.91 2.21 21.69
N PRO A 401 -3.15 1.81 22.04
CA PRO A 401 -4.26 2.74 22.15
C PRO A 401 -3.95 3.92 23.08
N ARG A 402 -4.25 5.14 22.62
CA ARG A 402 -4.04 6.39 23.35
C ARG A 402 -5.32 7.25 23.40
N PRO A 403 -6.38 6.83 24.13
CA PRO A 403 -7.59 7.65 24.26
C PRO A 403 -7.34 9.04 24.89
N ASP A 404 -6.22 9.24 25.58
CA ASP A 404 -5.78 10.57 26.03
C ASP A 404 -5.57 11.55 24.88
N LEU A 405 -5.17 11.06 23.70
CA LEU A 405 -5.07 11.88 22.49
C LEU A 405 -6.46 12.21 21.93
N SER A 406 -7.44 11.32 22.06
CA SER A 406 -8.83 11.64 21.71
C SER A 406 -9.36 12.79 22.55
N VAL A 407 -9.13 12.74 23.87
CA VAL A 407 -9.55 13.80 24.80
C VAL A 407 -8.80 15.12 24.54
N SER A 408 -7.49 15.07 24.29
CA SER A 408 -6.67 16.29 24.20
C SER A 408 -6.63 16.95 22.82
N ILE A 409 -6.70 16.16 21.74
CA ILE A 409 -6.54 16.64 20.36
C ILE A 409 -7.64 16.13 19.40
N GLY A 410 -8.65 15.42 19.88
CA GLY A 410 -9.83 15.06 19.07
C GLY A 410 -9.60 13.98 18.02
N THR A 411 -8.54 13.16 18.14
CA THR A 411 -8.31 12.01 17.23
C THR A 411 -9.19 10.81 17.62
N PRO A 412 -9.66 9.95 16.69
CA PRO A 412 -10.38 8.73 17.06
C PRO A 412 -9.54 7.78 17.92
N ASN A 413 -10.19 6.82 18.59
CA ASN A 413 -9.49 5.71 19.23
C ASN A 413 -10.23 4.39 19.06
N ALA A 414 -9.46 3.30 19.17
CA ALA A 414 -9.96 1.95 18.97
C ALA A 414 -11.06 1.54 19.97
N CYS A 415 -11.07 2.08 21.19
CA CYS A 415 -12.09 1.74 22.18
C CYS A 415 -13.45 2.35 21.81
N SER A 416 -13.46 3.64 21.45
CA SER A 416 -14.66 4.37 21.02
C SER A 416 -15.30 3.75 19.77
N SER A 417 -14.51 3.12 18.89
CA SER A 417 -15.04 2.40 17.72
C SER A 417 -16.09 1.32 18.04
N CYS A 418 -16.01 0.74 19.24
CA CYS A 418 -16.97 -0.25 19.75
C CYS A 418 -17.93 0.37 20.76
N HIS A 419 -17.41 1.19 21.68
CA HIS A 419 -18.15 1.65 22.86
C HIS A 419 -18.97 2.92 22.66
N VAL A 420 -18.78 3.65 21.55
CA VAL A 420 -19.64 4.82 21.27
C VAL A 420 -21.10 4.40 21.10
N LYS A 421 -21.34 3.16 20.64
CA LYS A 421 -22.69 2.59 20.50
C LYS A 421 -23.41 2.43 21.84
N ASP A 422 -22.68 2.36 22.95
CA ASP A 422 -23.27 2.35 24.29
C ASP A 422 -23.97 3.68 24.61
N GLN A 423 -23.68 4.74 23.85
CA GLN A 423 -24.35 6.05 23.93
C GLN A 423 -25.59 6.17 23.04
N LEU A 424 -25.96 5.16 22.24
CA LEU A 424 -27.11 5.24 21.31
C LEU A 424 -28.42 5.62 21.99
N GLU A 425 -28.63 5.19 23.24
CA GLU A 425 -29.81 5.56 24.02
C GLU A 425 -29.91 7.08 24.26
N ASN A 426 -28.78 7.78 24.26
CA ASN A 426 -28.65 9.23 24.43
C ASN A 426 -28.71 10.00 23.09
N ILE A 427 -28.83 9.30 21.96
CA ILE A 427 -28.94 9.92 20.63
C ILE A 427 -30.41 9.96 20.19
N SER A 428 -30.82 11.04 19.52
CA SER A 428 -32.16 11.21 18.93
C SER A 428 -32.47 10.09 17.93
N ALA A 429 -33.68 9.54 18.00
CA ALA A 429 -34.04 8.29 17.32
C ALA A 429 -33.89 8.36 15.79
N ASP A 430 -34.18 9.51 15.20
CA ASP A 430 -34.04 9.83 13.77
C ASP A 430 -32.60 9.78 13.26
N LYS A 431 -31.61 9.98 14.15
CA LYS A 431 -30.18 9.93 13.80
C LYS A 431 -29.55 8.55 13.96
N ARG A 432 -30.17 7.66 14.74
CA ARG A 432 -29.55 6.37 15.12
C ARG A 432 -29.30 5.47 13.91
N GLU A 433 -30.16 5.54 12.90
CA GLU A 433 -30.06 4.69 11.71
C GLU A 433 -28.87 5.06 10.82
N SER A 434 -28.42 6.32 10.82
CA SER A 434 -27.25 6.78 10.06
C SER A 434 -25.92 6.60 10.79
N LEU A 435 -25.92 6.07 12.02
CA LEU A 435 -24.75 5.92 12.88
C LEU A 435 -24.26 4.47 12.98
N GLY A 436 -24.11 3.81 11.83
CA GLY A 436 -23.82 2.38 11.72
C GLY A 436 -22.38 2.00 12.06
N LEU A 437 -21.42 2.71 11.46
CA LEU A 437 -19.98 2.57 11.63
C LEU A 437 -19.43 3.75 12.43
N TYR A 438 -18.30 3.57 13.13
CA TYR A 438 -17.70 4.66 13.90
C TYR A 438 -17.33 5.88 13.05
N GLN A 439 -16.95 5.67 11.79
CA GLN A 439 -16.70 6.75 10.84
C GLN A 439 -17.94 7.63 10.58
N ASP A 440 -19.15 7.07 10.66
CA ASP A 440 -20.40 7.83 10.53
C ASP A 440 -20.60 8.77 11.73
N TRP A 441 -20.21 8.32 12.93
CA TRP A 441 -20.20 9.16 14.13
C TRP A 441 -19.20 10.30 13.99
N LEU A 442 -17.99 9.99 13.51
CA LEU A 442 -16.95 10.99 13.29
C LEU A 442 -17.37 12.03 12.24
N LEU A 443 -17.99 11.58 11.14
CA LEU A 443 -18.49 12.44 10.08
C LEU A 443 -19.59 13.38 10.61
N ALA A 444 -20.63 12.83 11.25
CA ALA A 444 -21.71 13.64 11.81
C ALA A 444 -21.22 14.67 12.83
N ALA A 445 -20.28 14.29 13.71
CA ALA A 445 -19.67 15.24 14.64
C ALA A 445 -18.88 16.33 13.91
N SER A 446 -18.16 16.00 12.84
CA SER A 446 -17.39 16.97 12.04
C SER A 446 -18.28 17.94 11.25
N GLU A 447 -19.49 17.51 10.88
CA GLU A 447 -20.52 18.32 10.22
C GLU A 447 -21.30 19.22 11.21
N GLY A 448 -20.97 19.15 12.51
CA GLY A 448 -21.52 20.02 13.54
C GLY A 448 -22.68 19.42 14.33
N ASP A 449 -22.90 18.10 14.29
CA ASP A 449 -23.86 17.46 15.19
C ASP A 449 -23.32 17.42 16.63
N GLU A 450 -23.74 18.41 17.43
CA GLU A 450 -23.31 18.56 18.83
C GLU A 450 -23.70 17.35 19.70
N GLU A 451 -24.81 16.69 19.42
CA GLU A 451 -25.28 15.54 20.20
C GLU A 451 -24.37 14.32 20.02
N VAL A 452 -23.99 14.07 18.76
CA VAL A 452 -23.03 13.02 18.39
C VAL A 452 -21.64 13.37 18.91
N ALA A 453 -21.19 14.62 18.76
CA ALA A 453 -19.91 15.09 19.28
C ALA A 453 -19.80 14.92 20.80
N ASP A 454 -20.86 15.26 21.55
CA ASP A 454 -20.94 15.07 23.00
C ASP A 454 -20.86 13.58 23.39
N ALA A 455 -21.52 12.70 22.63
CA ALA A 455 -21.49 11.26 22.88
C ALA A 455 -20.10 10.67 22.64
N ILE A 456 -19.41 11.08 21.58
CA ILE A 456 -18.02 10.70 21.31
C ILE A 456 -17.13 11.19 22.45
N SER A 457 -17.21 12.47 22.82
CA SER A 457 -16.39 13.07 23.89
C SER A 457 -16.56 12.35 25.24
N LYS A 458 -17.79 12.02 25.63
CA LYS A 458 -18.06 11.23 26.84
C LYS A 458 -17.45 9.83 26.77
N THR A 459 -17.52 9.20 25.60
CA THR A 459 -16.95 7.87 25.37
C THR A 459 -15.42 7.93 25.44
N ASP A 460 -14.79 8.92 24.82
CA ASP A 460 -13.34 9.12 24.83
C ASP A 460 -12.81 9.35 26.24
N GLN A 461 -13.49 10.20 27.02
CA GLN A 461 -13.16 10.44 28.42
C GLN A 461 -13.25 9.16 29.26
N TRP A 462 -14.33 8.38 29.07
CA TRP A 462 -14.48 7.09 29.75
C TRP A 462 -13.36 6.10 29.35
N CYS A 463 -13.01 6.05 28.06
CA CYS A 463 -11.92 5.20 27.56
C CYS A 463 -10.57 5.58 28.19
N ASP A 464 -10.29 6.89 28.31
CA ASP A 464 -9.05 7.39 28.91
C ASP A 464 -8.97 7.04 30.41
N GLU A 465 -10.06 7.25 31.15
CA GLU A 465 -10.16 6.90 32.57
C GLU A 465 -9.98 5.39 32.79
N ALA A 466 -10.57 4.56 31.93
CA ALA A 466 -10.39 3.11 31.97
C ALA A 466 -8.92 2.72 31.72
N CYS A 467 -8.29 3.30 30.70
CA CYS A 467 -6.87 3.05 30.39
C CYS A 467 -5.95 3.54 31.52
N GLU A 468 -6.26 4.66 32.15
CA GLU A 468 -5.54 5.17 33.31
C GLU A 468 -5.60 4.19 34.48
N LYS A 469 -6.79 3.65 34.77
CA LYS A 469 -7.00 2.65 35.82
C LYS A 469 -6.25 1.34 35.55
N TRP A 470 -6.21 0.88 34.30
CA TRP A 470 -5.65 -0.42 33.94
C TRP A 470 -4.13 -0.40 33.74
N TYR A 471 -3.61 0.66 33.10
CA TYR A 471 -2.22 0.72 32.64
C TYR A 471 -1.40 1.82 33.33
N GLY A 472 -2.06 2.76 34.02
CA GLY A 472 -1.43 3.86 34.74
C GLY A 472 -0.89 4.98 33.85
N HIS A 473 -0.62 6.12 34.47
CA HIS A 473 -0.26 7.38 33.83
C HIS A 473 0.95 7.30 32.88
N ASN A 474 1.90 6.41 33.16
CA ASN A 474 3.11 6.27 32.34
C ASN A 474 2.81 5.88 30.88
N ARG A 475 1.61 5.38 30.55
CA ARG A 475 1.18 5.13 29.17
C ARG A 475 1.22 6.38 28.28
N GLN A 476 1.11 7.56 28.89
CA GLN A 476 1.14 8.85 28.19
C GLN A 476 2.57 9.28 27.81
N THR A 477 3.58 8.49 28.19
CA THR A 477 5.00 8.79 27.95
C THR A 477 5.64 7.85 26.91
N PRO A 478 6.44 8.38 25.96
CA PRO A 478 6.71 9.80 25.71
C PRO A 478 5.49 10.54 25.13
N ALA A 479 5.57 11.87 25.10
CA ALA A 479 4.60 12.73 24.42
C ALA A 479 4.47 12.32 22.94
N HIS A 480 3.25 12.35 22.42
CA HIS A 480 2.99 11.96 21.04
C HIS A 480 3.25 13.13 20.09
N TYR A 481 3.74 12.86 18.88
CA TYR A 481 3.94 13.91 17.88
C TYR A 481 2.63 14.53 17.43
N GLY A 482 1.50 13.85 17.62
CA GLY A 482 0.18 14.35 17.23
C GLY A 482 -0.20 15.66 17.92
N GLU A 483 0.27 15.88 19.15
CA GLU A 483 0.11 17.19 19.82
C GLU A 483 0.80 18.33 19.05
N ILE A 484 1.91 18.03 18.36
CA ILE A 484 2.63 19.00 17.54
C ILE A 484 1.83 19.32 16.29
N LEU A 485 1.34 18.30 15.59
CA LEU A 485 0.55 18.47 14.37
C LEU A 485 -0.76 19.20 14.66
N ALA A 486 -1.50 18.77 15.70
CA ALA A 486 -2.72 19.43 16.17
C ALA A 486 -2.47 20.90 16.52
N GLY A 487 -1.40 21.19 17.27
CA GLY A 487 -1.03 22.56 17.63
C GLY A 487 -0.71 23.43 16.42
N LEU A 488 -0.01 22.89 15.41
CA LEU A 488 0.30 23.64 14.18
C LEU A 488 -0.96 23.94 13.38
N ARG A 489 -1.85 22.96 13.23
CA ARG A 489 -3.13 23.09 12.48
C ARG A 489 -4.11 24.05 13.11
N THR A 490 -4.13 24.11 14.44
CA THR A 490 -4.95 25.06 15.21
C THR A 490 -4.32 26.45 15.36
N GLY A 491 -3.09 26.62 14.86
CA GLY A 491 -2.38 27.90 14.90
C GLY A 491 -1.78 28.26 16.27
N ASP A 492 -1.58 27.28 17.16
CA ASP A 492 -0.95 27.49 18.47
C ASP A 492 0.52 27.91 18.32
N SER A 493 0.79 29.20 18.56
CA SER A 493 2.16 29.73 18.51
C SER A 493 3.12 29.10 19.52
N ALA A 494 2.63 28.53 20.63
CA ALA A 494 3.48 27.89 21.64
C ALA A 494 4.12 26.60 21.13
N ILE A 495 3.49 25.92 20.15
CA ILE A 495 3.98 24.65 19.63
C ILE A 495 5.20 24.80 18.71
N VAL A 496 5.38 25.98 18.09
CA VAL A 496 6.37 26.21 17.02
C VAL A 496 7.79 25.85 17.47
N SER A 497 8.16 26.20 18.70
CA SER A 497 9.49 25.86 19.23
C SER A 497 9.67 24.34 19.46
N LYS A 498 8.59 23.63 19.83
CA LYS A 498 8.59 22.16 19.95
C LYS A 498 8.69 21.52 18.56
N ALA A 499 7.91 22.01 17.60
CA ALA A 499 7.91 21.56 16.21
C ALA A 499 9.30 21.69 15.54
N LEU A 500 9.95 22.85 15.67
CA LEU A 500 11.28 23.08 15.08
C LEU A 500 12.35 22.13 15.63
N ARG A 501 12.30 21.82 16.93
CA ARG A 501 13.20 20.81 17.52
C ARG A 501 12.86 19.42 17.00
N TYR A 502 11.58 19.08 16.94
CA TYR A 502 11.09 17.78 16.50
C TYR A 502 11.55 17.41 15.09
N VAL A 503 11.57 18.35 14.15
CA VAL A 503 12.07 18.13 12.78
C VAL A 503 13.52 17.61 12.76
N THR A 504 14.33 18.01 13.73
CA THR A 504 15.75 17.64 13.84
C THR A 504 16.03 16.51 14.83
N GLU A 505 15.01 15.93 15.46
CA GLU A 505 15.17 14.75 16.32
C GLU A 505 15.58 13.52 15.50
N PRO A 506 16.34 12.58 16.08
CA PRO A 506 16.78 11.41 15.35
C PRO A 506 15.61 10.44 15.09
N PRO A 507 15.68 9.63 14.02
CA PRO A 507 14.57 8.78 13.58
C PRO A 507 14.13 7.72 14.60
N GLU A 508 14.99 7.37 15.57
CA GLU A 508 14.65 6.45 16.66
C GLU A 508 13.65 7.04 17.66
N ILE A 509 13.54 8.37 17.72
CA ILE A 509 12.64 9.10 18.62
C ILE A 509 11.46 9.69 17.85
N ALA A 510 11.68 10.11 16.60
CA ALA A 510 10.70 10.80 15.79
C ALA A 510 10.57 10.13 14.41
N PRO A 511 9.43 9.45 14.13
CA PRO A 511 9.22 8.83 12.83
C PRO A 511 9.40 9.80 11.68
N VAL A 512 10.04 9.36 10.60
CA VAL A 512 10.39 10.23 9.46
C VAL A 512 9.17 10.95 8.88
N LEU A 513 8.03 10.26 8.78
CA LEU A 513 6.81 10.82 8.21
C LEU A 513 6.25 11.94 9.09
N ALA A 514 6.32 11.80 10.42
CA ALA A 514 5.93 12.85 11.35
C ALA A 514 6.89 14.05 11.30
N ARG A 515 8.20 13.83 11.17
CA ARG A 515 9.20 14.90 11.00
C ARG A 515 8.98 15.68 9.71
N ALA A 516 8.77 14.97 8.59
CA ALA A 516 8.50 15.56 7.29
C ALA A 516 7.18 16.36 7.30
N THR A 517 6.12 15.78 7.86
CA THR A 517 4.84 16.47 8.02
C THR A 517 4.98 17.71 8.89
N THR A 518 5.66 17.63 10.03
CA THR A 518 5.90 18.80 10.90
C THR A 518 6.62 19.93 10.15
N LEU A 519 7.59 19.61 9.30
CA LEU A 519 8.30 20.60 8.49
C LEU A 519 7.39 21.24 7.42
N ASP A 520 6.52 20.45 6.79
CA ASP A 520 5.54 20.95 5.82
C ASP A 520 4.47 21.83 6.49
N GLU A 521 3.92 21.41 7.62
CA GLU A 521 2.93 22.15 8.41
C GLU A 521 3.48 23.47 8.96
N LEU A 522 4.78 23.53 9.31
CA LEU A 522 5.44 24.80 9.65
C LEU A 522 5.41 25.79 8.48
N LEU A 523 5.57 25.32 7.24
CA LEU A 523 5.42 26.18 6.06
C LEU A 523 3.97 26.64 5.89
N GLN A 524 3.01 25.72 5.97
CA GLN A 524 1.59 26.01 5.77
C GLN A 524 1.00 26.93 6.85
N SER A 525 1.48 26.84 8.10
CA SER A 525 1.06 27.70 9.22
C SER A 525 1.65 29.12 9.19
N GLY A 526 2.24 29.54 8.06
CA GLY A 526 2.81 30.88 7.91
C GLY A 526 4.15 31.09 8.62
N ARG A 527 4.83 30.01 9.05
CA ARG A 527 6.17 30.04 9.67
C ARG A 527 7.28 29.73 8.66
N GLY A 528 7.14 30.23 7.43
CA GLY A 528 8.03 29.90 6.32
C GLY A 528 9.52 30.19 6.58
N ARG A 529 9.85 31.27 7.31
CA ARG A 529 11.26 31.58 7.64
C ARG A 529 11.88 30.53 8.55
N GLU A 530 11.15 30.14 9.57
CA GLU A 530 11.53 29.10 10.53
C GLU A 530 11.61 27.73 9.84
N ALA A 531 10.62 27.40 9.01
CA ALA A 531 10.59 26.18 8.20
C ALA A 531 11.80 26.09 7.26
N ILE A 532 12.12 27.17 6.52
CA ILE A 532 13.30 27.22 5.63
C ILE A 532 14.61 27.04 6.43
N SER A 533 14.70 27.60 7.64
CA SER A 533 15.87 27.42 8.51
C SER A 533 16.05 25.95 8.95
N ALA A 534 14.94 25.30 9.33
CA ALA A 534 14.94 23.88 9.68
C ALA A 534 15.28 23.01 8.45
N ALA A 535 14.68 23.29 7.29
CA ALA A 535 14.95 22.59 6.03
C ALA A 535 16.43 22.67 5.62
N LYS A 536 17.08 23.84 5.77
CA LYS A 536 18.53 23.98 5.56
C LYS A 536 19.36 23.13 6.51
N THR A 537 18.88 22.88 7.72
CA THR A 537 19.58 22.03 8.69
C THR A 537 19.45 20.56 8.30
N VAL A 538 18.23 20.13 7.92
CA VAL A 538 17.96 18.79 7.38
C VAL A 538 18.85 18.49 6.18
N LEU A 539 18.93 19.39 5.19
CA LEU A 539 19.70 19.15 3.97
C LEU A 539 21.23 19.12 4.15
N LYS A 540 21.76 19.54 5.31
CA LYS A 540 23.19 19.40 5.61
C LYS A 540 23.61 17.96 5.87
N ASP A 541 22.68 17.10 6.27
CA ASP A 541 22.93 15.67 6.45
C ASP A 541 22.47 14.90 5.21
N SER A 542 23.43 14.45 4.41
CA SER A 542 23.16 13.63 3.23
C SER A 542 22.63 12.24 3.56
N ASN A 543 22.77 11.79 4.81
CA ASN A 543 22.29 10.49 5.28
C ASN A 543 20.86 10.55 5.83
N GLU A 544 20.26 11.74 5.90
CA GLU A 544 18.88 11.89 6.32
C GLU A 544 17.93 11.20 5.34
N HIS A 545 16.79 10.73 5.85
CA HIS A 545 15.87 9.92 5.07
C HIS A 545 15.34 10.69 3.83
N PRO A 546 15.25 10.04 2.65
CA PRO A 546 14.83 10.70 1.40
C PRO A 546 13.50 11.48 1.51
N ILE A 547 12.47 10.92 2.16
CA ILE A 547 11.18 11.61 2.41
C ILE A 547 11.35 12.98 3.10
N LEU A 548 12.19 13.05 4.14
CA LEU A 548 12.41 14.30 4.87
C LEU A 548 13.26 15.27 4.04
N ARG A 549 14.26 14.77 3.31
CA ARG A 549 15.06 15.59 2.38
C ARG A 549 14.23 16.16 1.24
N ALA A 550 13.35 15.38 0.62
CA ALA A 550 12.44 15.82 -0.43
C ALA A 550 11.48 16.90 0.10
N THR A 551 10.96 16.73 1.31
CA THR A 551 10.13 17.74 1.98
C THR A 551 10.91 19.03 2.26
N ALA A 552 12.14 18.91 2.76
CA ALA A 552 13.01 20.07 2.98
C ALA A 552 13.33 20.82 1.67
N ALA A 553 13.58 20.10 0.57
CA ALA A 553 13.78 20.69 -0.74
C ALA A 553 12.53 21.46 -1.22
N ARG A 554 11.33 20.89 -1.07
CA ARG A 554 10.06 21.57 -1.37
C ARG A 554 9.87 22.83 -0.54
N VAL A 555 10.16 22.77 0.76
CA VAL A 555 10.07 23.93 1.68
C VAL A 555 11.02 25.04 1.28
N ILE A 556 12.24 24.71 0.85
CA ILE A 556 13.18 25.69 0.29
C ILE A 556 12.68 26.25 -1.04
N GLY A 557 12.05 25.42 -1.87
CA GLY A 557 11.41 25.84 -3.13
C GLY A 557 10.33 26.91 -2.96
N ALA A 558 9.70 26.98 -1.79
CA ALA A 558 8.74 28.04 -1.44
C ALA A 558 9.40 29.41 -1.12
N SER A 559 10.73 29.48 -1.09
CA SER A 559 11.47 30.75 -0.98
C SER A 559 11.57 31.49 -2.33
N SER A 560 12.29 32.61 -2.38
CA SER A 560 12.52 33.28 -3.68
C SER A 560 13.29 32.34 -4.62
N PRO A 561 13.01 32.33 -5.94
CA PRO A 561 13.72 31.45 -6.87
C PRO A 561 15.25 31.56 -6.79
N SER A 562 15.78 32.78 -6.59
CA SER A 562 17.21 33.01 -6.39
C SER A 562 17.75 32.39 -5.11
N ASP A 563 16.99 32.43 -4.01
CA ASP A 563 17.40 31.82 -2.75
C ASP A 563 17.31 30.30 -2.86
N ALA A 564 16.24 29.77 -3.45
CA ALA A 564 16.05 28.34 -3.65
C ALA A 564 17.21 27.73 -4.46
N VAL A 565 17.57 28.33 -5.60
CA VAL A 565 18.72 27.89 -6.40
C VAL A 565 20.00 27.92 -5.56
N LYS A 566 20.30 29.04 -4.88
CA LYS A 566 21.50 29.18 -4.06
C LYS A 566 21.63 28.14 -2.93
N ILE A 567 20.52 27.61 -2.44
CA ILE A 567 20.50 26.63 -1.35
C ILE A 567 20.55 25.19 -1.88
N LEU A 568 19.91 24.92 -3.03
CA LEU A 568 19.75 23.57 -3.58
C LEU A 568 20.86 23.15 -4.56
N THR A 569 21.61 24.11 -5.11
CA THR A 569 22.82 23.86 -5.91
C THR A 569 24.07 24.15 -5.10
#